data_AF-A0A2D7JSK1-F1
#
_entry.id   AF-A0A2D7JSK1-F1
#
_cell.length_a   1.000
_cell.length_b   1.000
_cell.length_c   1.000
_cell.angle_alpha   90.00
_cell.angle_beta   90.00
_cell.angle_gamma   90.00
#
_symmetry.space_group_name_H-M   'P 1'
#
loop_
_entity.id
_entity.type
_entity.pdbx_description
1 polymer ?
#
loop_
_entity_poly.entity_id
_entity_poly.type
_entity_poly.pdbx_seq_one_letter_code
_entity_poly.pdbx_strand_id
1 'polypeptide(L)'
;MSPLGLRRGKKSKKQESPLPAPGLPMPNGALPPLPMPPGAASLPPLPAANLPAPAPLPAAPTPDLPAAPLPMPLPAAPLPDPIQTPATNDPNTTLSGIAEEKGYNELWAKRSDKPLPQIYGHIDRIANKEAGSLLDRYADRFGHSLDREIIVMRKAELDDKVAELRDAPVVELIDDAVDEPLGPESELKKIEDELRSLKPLYKEAKSIGDTETLAELTPTLQALMAQRKALKSSLEGVQETTTVAASSSDNDDMFVQFVAIVDDLLGDHLPEEIVNAFVESADFEVYKEVLADPGTTDDETRTIFYNMVDDQLGNMPEASINAFTETSDFAIYLAISEKYKEA
;
A
#
# COMPACT_ATOMS: atom_id res chain seq x y z
N MET A 1 -61.78 -17.29 -35.90
CA MET A 1 -60.97 -18.37 -35.29
C MET A 1 -61.33 -18.45 -33.82
N SER A 2 -62.09 -19.46 -33.42
CA SER A 2 -62.08 -20.03 -32.05
C SER A 2 -60.99 -21.14 -32.05
N PRO A 3 -60.42 -21.60 -30.91
CA PRO A 3 -61.14 -21.88 -29.66
C PRO A 3 -60.37 -21.72 -28.32
N LEU A 4 -61.13 -21.93 -27.22
CA LEU A 4 -60.79 -22.71 -26.01
C LEU A 4 -59.49 -22.39 -25.23
N GLY A 5 -59.47 -22.29 -23.90
CA GLY A 5 -60.48 -22.68 -22.92
C GLY A 5 -60.00 -22.50 -21.48
N LEU A 6 -61.00 -22.47 -20.59
CA LEU A 6 -60.93 -22.39 -19.12
C LEU A 6 -60.35 -23.67 -18.49
N ARG A 7 -59.52 -23.53 -17.44
CA ARG A 7 -59.43 -24.45 -16.27
C ARG A 7 -58.86 -23.65 -15.07
N ARG A 8 -59.62 -23.18 -14.05
CA ARG A 8 -60.45 -23.80 -12.99
C ARG A 8 -59.65 -24.43 -11.82
N GLY A 9 -59.80 -23.83 -10.63
CA GLY A 9 -59.66 -24.46 -9.29
C GLY A 9 -58.31 -24.23 -8.58
N LYS A 10 -58.19 -24.14 -7.25
CA LYS A 10 -59.15 -24.29 -6.14
C LYS A 10 -58.41 -23.92 -4.83
N LYS A 11 -59.04 -23.07 -4.01
CA LYS A 11 -59.08 -23.04 -2.53
C LYS A 11 -57.94 -23.72 -1.72
N SER A 12 -57.40 -23.00 -0.73
CA SER A 12 -57.75 -23.25 0.68
C SER A 12 -57.37 -22.08 1.60
N LYS A 13 -58.27 -21.85 2.56
CA LYS A 13 -58.25 -20.89 3.66
C LYS A 13 -58.23 -21.72 4.93
N LYS A 14 -57.36 -21.37 5.88
CA LYS A 14 -57.36 -21.72 7.32
C LYS A 14 -56.24 -20.90 7.95
N GLN A 15 -56.29 -20.34 9.14
CA GLN A 15 -57.28 -20.23 10.23
C GLN A 15 -56.61 -19.19 11.16
N GLU A 16 -57.23 -18.05 11.45
CA GLU A 16 -57.86 -17.76 12.75
C GLU A 16 -56.90 -17.80 13.96
N SER A 17 -56.77 -16.63 14.59
CA SER A 17 -56.02 -16.19 15.79
C SER A 17 -56.30 -17.04 17.06
N PRO A 18 -55.53 -16.95 18.17
CA PRO A 18 -55.50 -15.74 19.04
C PRO A 18 -54.21 -15.47 19.86
N LEU A 19 -54.09 -14.26 20.42
CA LEU A 19 -53.29 -13.88 21.61
C LEU A 19 -53.87 -14.60 22.87
N PRO A 20 -53.35 -14.52 24.13
CA PRO A 20 -52.11 -13.94 24.71
C PRO A 20 -51.33 -15.00 25.58
N ALA A 21 -50.14 -14.73 26.12
CA ALA A 21 -49.92 -14.42 27.55
C ALA A 21 -48.43 -14.68 27.93
N PRO A 22 -47.93 -14.14 29.05
CA PRO A 22 -46.51 -13.90 29.33
C PRO A 22 -45.84 -14.99 30.18
N GLY A 23 -44.52 -15.13 30.04
CA GLY A 23 -43.66 -15.74 31.06
C GLY A 23 -42.65 -16.77 30.55
N LEU A 24 -41.44 -16.69 31.12
CA LEU A 24 -40.28 -17.61 31.09
C LEU A 24 -39.20 -17.29 30.03
N PRO A 25 -37.92 -17.62 30.30
CA PRO A 25 -37.00 -16.86 31.13
C PRO A 25 -35.78 -16.39 30.30
N MET A 26 -35.12 -15.30 30.71
CA MET A 26 -33.85 -14.92 30.08
C MET A 26 -32.79 -15.99 30.37
N PRO A 27 -32.03 -16.48 29.36
CA PRO A 27 -30.88 -17.31 29.62
C PRO A 27 -29.77 -16.49 30.28
N ASN A 28 -29.35 -16.97 31.45
CA ASN A 28 -28.16 -16.52 32.17
C ASN A 28 -26.93 -16.59 31.26
N GLY A 29 -26.28 -15.45 31.03
CA GLY A 29 -24.99 -15.37 30.37
C GLY A 29 -24.33 -14.00 30.45
N ALA A 30 -24.77 -13.15 31.39
CA ALA A 30 -24.12 -11.88 31.67
C ALA A 30 -22.71 -12.13 32.21
N LEU A 31 -21.71 -11.88 31.37
CA LEU A 31 -20.31 -11.84 31.79
C LEU A 31 -20.12 -10.67 32.78
N PRO A 32 -19.35 -10.86 33.86
CA PRO A 32 -19.16 -9.85 34.89
C PRO A 32 -18.41 -8.62 34.35
N PRO A 33 -18.69 -7.40 34.85
CA PRO A 33 -17.94 -6.21 34.49
C PRO A 33 -16.49 -6.34 35.00
N LEU A 34 -15.52 -6.15 34.10
CA LEU A 34 -14.11 -6.07 34.45
C LEU A 34 -13.85 -4.91 35.42
N PRO A 35 -13.01 -5.12 36.45
CA PRO A 35 -12.68 -4.09 37.44
C PRO A 35 -11.85 -2.98 36.81
N MET A 36 -12.29 -1.73 36.98
CA MET A 36 -11.49 -0.56 36.65
C MET A 36 -10.27 -0.49 37.59
N PRO A 37 -9.05 -0.24 37.08
CA PRO A 37 -7.89 -0.02 37.93
C PRO A 37 -8.04 1.31 38.71
N PRO A 38 -7.69 1.34 40.01
CA PRO A 38 -7.74 2.54 40.83
C PRO A 38 -6.51 3.40 40.53
N GLY A 39 -6.71 4.58 39.94
CA GLY A 39 -5.56 5.42 39.60
C GLY A 39 -5.90 6.68 38.82
N ALA A 40 -6.94 7.40 39.22
CA ALA A 40 -7.11 8.79 38.81
C ALA A 40 -6.01 9.64 39.47
N ALA A 41 -4.83 9.68 38.87
CA ALA A 41 -3.83 10.68 39.17
C ALA A 41 -4.03 11.88 38.25
N SER A 42 -4.36 13.02 38.86
CA SER A 42 -4.38 14.34 38.25
C SER A 42 -3.09 14.63 37.47
N LEU A 43 -3.23 15.03 36.21
CA LEU A 43 -2.13 15.58 35.41
C LEU A 43 -1.51 16.80 36.14
N PRO A 44 -0.19 16.85 36.37
CA PRO A 44 0.48 18.04 36.87
C PRO A 44 0.50 19.13 35.79
N PRO A 45 0.47 20.43 36.16
CA PRO A 45 0.53 21.52 35.20
C PRO A 45 1.93 21.59 34.57
N LEU A 46 1.97 21.82 33.25
CA LEU A 46 3.20 22.00 32.48
C LEU A 46 4.02 23.19 33.04
N PRO A 47 5.32 23.02 33.32
CA PRO A 47 6.18 24.13 33.68
C PRO A 47 6.46 25.00 32.45
N ALA A 48 6.16 26.29 32.55
CA ALA A 48 6.53 27.29 31.56
C ALA A 48 8.06 27.41 31.49
N ALA A 49 8.67 26.72 30.52
CA ALA A 49 10.07 26.89 30.18
C ALA A 49 10.23 28.17 29.35
N ASN A 50 10.74 29.21 30.01
CA ASN A 50 11.12 30.48 29.43
C ASN A 50 12.40 30.29 28.58
N LEU A 51 12.25 30.03 27.28
CA LEU A 51 13.38 29.93 26.34
C LEU A 51 13.92 31.33 25.98
N PRO A 52 15.23 31.60 26.10
CA PRO A 52 15.84 32.81 25.53
C PRO A 52 16.04 32.64 24.01
N ALA A 53 15.82 33.73 23.27
CA ALA A 53 15.97 33.79 21.81
C ALA A 53 17.42 33.49 21.36
N PRO A 54 17.64 32.83 20.20
CA PRO A 54 18.97 32.52 19.71
C PRO A 54 19.65 33.75 19.10
N ALA A 55 20.97 33.87 19.31
CA ALA A 55 21.84 34.87 18.71
C ALA A 55 22.13 34.57 17.22
N PRO A 56 22.45 35.57 16.38
CA PRO A 56 22.72 35.36 14.96
C PRO A 56 24.12 34.78 14.73
N LEU A 57 24.24 33.83 13.79
CA LEU A 57 25.50 33.23 13.35
C LEU A 57 26.27 34.16 12.38
N PRO A 58 27.62 34.09 12.33
CA PRO A 58 28.43 34.84 11.39
C PRO A 58 28.43 34.21 9.98
N ALA A 59 28.41 35.06 8.95
CA ALA A 59 28.41 34.67 7.55
C ALA A 59 29.78 34.15 7.08
N ALA A 60 29.80 33.00 6.39
CA ALA A 60 30.96 32.47 5.67
C ALA A 60 31.03 33.03 4.22
N PRO A 61 32.22 33.15 3.61
CA PRO A 61 32.38 33.74 2.28
C PRO A 61 32.12 32.70 1.17
N THR A 62 31.34 33.09 0.15
CA THR A 62 31.01 32.30 -1.04
C THR A 62 32.05 32.47 -2.15
N PRO A 63 32.47 31.41 -2.86
CA PRO A 63 33.23 31.53 -4.12
C PRO A 63 32.33 31.86 -5.33
N ASP A 64 32.90 32.62 -6.27
CA ASP A 64 32.29 33.20 -7.49
C ASP A 64 31.83 32.14 -8.50
N LEU A 65 30.56 32.22 -8.93
CA LEU A 65 29.98 31.52 -10.08
C LEU A 65 29.29 32.55 -10.99
N PRO A 66 29.28 32.37 -12.32
CA PRO A 66 28.79 33.38 -13.25
C PRO A 66 27.27 33.60 -13.13
N ALA A 67 26.88 34.87 -13.20
CA ALA A 67 25.53 35.37 -12.92
C ALA A 67 24.44 34.76 -13.82
N ALA A 68 23.48 34.08 -13.19
CA ALA A 68 22.16 33.82 -13.76
C ALA A 68 21.35 35.13 -13.82
N PRO A 69 20.49 35.34 -14.83
CA PRO A 69 19.70 36.56 -14.95
C PRO A 69 18.68 36.64 -13.81
N LEU A 70 18.57 37.82 -13.21
CA LEU A 70 17.65 38.13 -12.12
C LEU A 70 16.19 37.81 -12.50
N PRO A 71 15.40 37.21 -11.60
CA PRO A 71 13.97 37.07 -11.82
C PRO A 71 13.31 38.45 -11.81
N MET A 72 12.47 38.73 -12.81
CA MET A 72 11.65 39.94 -12.86
C MET A 72 10.70 40.00 -11.66
N PRO A 73 10.38 41.19 -11.12
CA PRO A 73 9.42 41.32 -10.04
C PRO A 73 8.03 40.95 -10.54
N LEU A 74 7.39 39.99 -9.86
CA LEU A 74 5.97 39.68 -10.02
C LEU A 74 5.13 40.92 -9.63
N PRO A 75 4.04 41.22 -10.35
CA PRO A 75 3.11 42.27 -9.95
C PRO A 75 2.45 41.91 -8.61
N ALA A 76 2.36 42.89 -7.70
CA ALA A 76 1.71 42.74 -6.41
C ALA A 76 0.25 42.31 -6.59
N ALA A 77 -0.13 41.21 -5.92
CA ALA A 77 -1.52 40.79 -5.84
C ALA A 77 -2.35 41.86 -5.09
N PRO A 78 -3.57 42.19 -5.56
CA PRO A 78 -4.47 43.09 -4.84
C PRO A 78 -4.83 42.50 -3.48
N LEU A 79 -4.83 43.33 -2.42
CA LEU A 79 -5.36 42.94 -1.11
C LEU A 79 -6.82 42.50 -1.26
N PRO A 80 -7.28 41.47 -0.51
CA PRO A 80 -8.70 41.13 -0.44
C PRO A 80 -9.47 42.25 0.27
N ASP A 81 -10.57 42.67 -0.34
CA ASP A 81 -11.51 43.62 0.24
C ASP A 81 -12.05 43.11 1.59
N PRO A 82 -12.37 44.03 2.54
CA PRO A 82 -12.98 43.67 3.80
C PRO A 82 -14.35 43.01 3.58
N ILE A 83 -14.57 41.91 4.29
CA ILE A 83 -15.82 41.14 4.36
C ILE A 83 -16.98 42.08 4.67
N GLN A 84 -17.89 42.25 3.70
CA GLN A 84 -19.18 42.90 3.91
C GLN A 84 -20.16 41.88 4.54
N THR A 85 -20.74 42.25 5.69
CA THR A 85 -21.88 41.54 6.29
C THR A 85 -23.13 41.65 5.39
N PRO A 86 -24.03 40.65 5.37
CA PRO A 86 -25.04 40.48 4.34
C PRO A 86 -26.25 41.38 4.62
N ALA A 87 -26.62 42.24 3.67
CA ALA A 87 -27.85 43.00 3.77
C ALA A 87 -28.42 43.37 2.39
N THR A 88 -29.00 42.38 1.71
CA THR A 88 -30.25 42.54 0.96
C THR A 88 -30.94 41.17 0.95
N ASN A 89 -31.96 40.97 1.79
CA ASN A 89 -32.92 39.91 1.54
C ASN A 89 -33.61 40.26 0.23
N ASP A 90 -33.34 39.48 -0.82
CA ASP A 90 -34.09 39.60 -2.07
C ASP A 90 -35.55 39.25 -1.77
N PRO A 91 -36.51 40.18 -1.93
CA PRO A 91 -37.90 39.94 -1.58
C PRO A 91 -38.47 38.72 -2.32
N ASN A 92 -37.90 38.38 -3.48
CA ASN A 92 -38.30 37.23 -4.29
C ASN A 92 -37.82 35.87 -3.74
N THR A 93 -36.95 35.88 -2.73
CA THR A 93 -36.44 34.67 -2.06
C THR A 93 -37.00 34.47 -0.66
N THR A 94 -37.61 35.50 -0.08
CA THR A 94 -38.33 35.41 1.20
C THR A 94 -39.64 34.65 1.04
N LEU A 95 -40.00 33.88 2.08
CA LEU A 95 -41.25 33.11 2.14
C LEU A 95 -42.49 33.93 1.74
N SER A 96 -42.48 35.22 2.08
CA SER A 96 -43.53 36.20 1.75
C SER A 96 -43.59 36.56 0.27
N GLY A 97 -42.48 36.77 -0.44
CA GLY A 97 -42.51 37.13 -1.86
C GLY A 97 -42.80 35.94 -2.77
N ILE A 98 -42.35 34.74 -2.39
CA ILE A 98 -42.68 33.50 -3.11
C ILE A 98 -44.18 33.18 -2.96
N ALA A 99 -44.80 33.56 -1.83
CA ALA A 99 -46.23 33.44 -1.59
C ALA A 99 -47.07 34.38 -2.48
N GLU A 100 -46.56 35.58 -2.77
CA GLU A 100 -47.22 36.58 -3.62
C GLU A 100 -47.13 36.21 -5.11
N GLU A 101 -46.02 35.61 -5.55
CA GLU A 101 -45.82 35.21 -6.96
C GLU A 101 -46.56 33.91 -7.34
N LYS A 102 -46.49 32.88 -6.48
CA LYS A 102 -46.97 31.51 -6.76
C LYS A 102 -48.28 31.17 -6.04
N GLY A 103 -48.77 32.09 -5.21
CA GLY A 103 -49.95 31.87 -4.39
C GLY A 103 -49.68 30.96 -3.20
N TYR A 104 -50.25 31.31 -2.05
CA TYR A 104 -50.05 30.60 -0.77
C TYR A 104 -50.39 29.09 -0.82
N ASN A 105 -51.23 28.68 -1.78
CA ASN A 105 -51.61 27.28 -1.96
C ASN A 105 -50.50 26.43 -2.62
N GLU A 106 -49.72 27.00 -3.55
CA GLU A 106 -48.62 26.28 -4.21
C GLU A 106 -47.44 26.01 -3.27
N LEU A 107 -47.29 26.82 -2.22
CA LEU A 107 -46.27 26.62 -1.18
C LEU A 107 -46.47 25.31 -0.39
N TRP A 108 -47.70 24.81 -0.34
CA TRP A 108 -48.07 23.55 0.32
C TRP A 108 -48.59 22.49 -0.65
N ALA A 109 -48.57 22.78 -1.95
CA ALA A 109 -48.82 21.77 -2.97
C ALA A 109 -47.80 20.64 -2.79
N LYS A 110 -48.25 19.39 -3.01
CA LYS A 110 -47.45 18.17 -2.81
C LYS A 110 -46.14 18.24 -3.61
N ARG A 111 -45.08 18.77 -2.98
CA ARG A 111 -43.71 18.81 -3.51
C ARG A 111 -43.07 17.41 -3.52
N SER A 112 -43.65 16.47 -2.77
CA SER A 112 -43.14 15.11 -2.64
C SER A 112 -44.12 14.10 -3.22
N ASP A 113 -43.64 13.30 -4.17
CA ASP A 113 -44.35 12.12 -4.71
C ASP A 113 -44.49 10.98 -3.70
N LYS A 114 -43.86 11.10 -2.53
CA LYS A 114 -43.90 10.13 -1.45
C LYS A 114 -45.26 10.20 -0.72
N PRO A 115 -45.89 9.06 -0.38
CA PRO A 115 -47.17 9.05 0.32
C PRO A 115 -47.05 9.71 1.70
N LEU A 116 -48.08 10.48 2.09
CA LEU A 116 -48.09 11.30 3.31
C LEU A 116 -47.70 10.53 4.60
N PRO A 117 -48.09 9.27 4.81
CA PRO A 117 -47.63 8.47 5.96
C PRO A 117 -46.12 8.26 6.02
N GLN A 118 -45.45 8.15 4.86
CA GLN A 118 -44.00 7.95 4.78
C GLN A 118 -43.24 9.24 5.13
N ILE A 119 -43.81 10.39 4.79
CA ILE A 119 -43.29 11.71 5.17
C ILE A 119 -43.39 11.90 6.67
N TYR A 120 -44.55 11.63 7.28
CA TYR A 120 -44.72 11.74 8.73
C TYR A 120 -43.80 10.78 9.49
N GLY A 121 -43.62 9.55 9.01
CA GLY A 121 -42.65 8.62 9.61
C GLY A 121 -41.18 9.06 9.44
N HIS A 122 -40.84 9.74 8.35
CA HIS A 122 -39.50 10.31 8.16
C HIS A 122 -39.26 11.51 9.09
N ILE A 123 -40.25 12.39 9.21
CA ILE A 123 -40.20 13.56 10.09
C ILE A 123 -40.09 13.12 11.55
N ASP A 124 -40.86 12.11 11.97
CA ASP A 124 -40.81 11.59 13.34
C ASP A 124 -39.44 10.95 13.68
N ARG A 125 -38.84 10.21 12.72
CA ARG A 125 -37.48 9.67 12.86
C ARG A 125 -36.40 10.75 12.95
N ILE A 126 -36.51 11.80 12.12
CA ILE A 126 -35.57 12.94 12.17
C ILE A 126 -35.76 13.73 13.47
N ALA A 127 -37.00 13.95 13.92
CA ALA A 127 -37.34 14.69 15.14
C ALA A 127 -36.90 13.97 16.42
N ASN A 128 -37.06 12.64 16.48
CA ASN A 128 -36.67 11.83 17.62
C ASN A 128 -35.17 11.47 17.63
N LYS A 129 -34.36 12.01 16.71
CA LYS A 129 -32.94 11.65 16.49
C LYS A 129 -32.69 10.15 16.24
N GLU A 130 -33.76 9.40 15.97
CA GLU A 130 -33.75 7.98 15.61
C GLU A 130 -33.58 7.76 14.10
N ALA A 131 -33.34 8.85 13.34
CA ALA A 131 -32.75 8.74 12.02
C ALA A 131 -31.39 8.05 12.23
N GLY A 132 -31.28 6.78 11.82
CA GLY A 132 -30.17 5.90 12.15
C GLY A 132 -28.79 6.43 11.73
N SER A 133 -27.82 5.52 11.63
CA SER A 133 -26.46 5.84 11.19
C SER A 133 -26.47 6.74 9.94
N LEU A 134 -25.45 7.59 9.80
CA LEU A 134 -25.26 8.48 8.65
C LEU A 134 -25.43 7.74 7.30
N LEU A 135 -25.09 6.45 7.26
CA LEU A 135 -25.28 5.56 6.12
C LEU A 135 -26.75 5.30 5.77
N ASP A 136 -27.63 5.17 6.76
CA ASP A 136 -29.07 4.96 6.56
C ASP A 136 -29.72 6.24 5.99
N ARG A 137 -29.29 7.40 6.49
CA ARG A 137 -29.69 8.72 5.94
C ARG A 137 -29.15 8.95 4.53
N TYR A 138 -27.95 8.43 4.23
CA TYR A 138 -27.37 8.47 2.89
C TYR A 138 -28.15 7.57 1.92
N ALA A 139 -28.50 6.35 2.35
CA ALA A 139 -29.30 5.41 1.57
C ALA A 139 -30.70 5.96 1.23
N ASP A 140 -31.35 6.69 2.14
CA ASP A 140 -32.68 7.27 1.92
C ASP A 140 -32.68 8.56 1.06
N ARG A 141 -31.59 9.34 1.07
CA ARG A 141 -31.46 10.57 0.27
C ARG A 141 -30.86 10.34 -1.11
N PHE A 142 -29.85 9.49 -1.19
CA PHE A 142 -29.15 9.24 -2.45
C PHE A 142 -29.66 7.98 -3.13
N GLY A 143 -30.15 6.97 -2.40
CA GLY A 143 -30.56 5.71 -3.00
C GLY A 143 -29.40 5.03 -3.74
N HIS A 144 -29.64 3.82 -4.25
CA HIS A 144 -28.61 3.04 -4.94
C HIS A 144 -28.40 3.53 -6.39
N SER A 145 -28.85 4.74 -6.72
CA SER A 145 -28.75 5.31 -8.06
C SER A 145 -27.32 5.74 -8.37
N LEU A 146 -26.60 6.30 -7.40
CA LEU A 146 -25.20 6.69 -7.58
C LEU A 146 -24.32 5.46 -7.82
N ASP A 147 -24.47 4.40 -7.02
CA ASP A 147 -23.70 3.17 -7.23
C ASP A 147 -24.04 2.50 -8.56
N ARG A 148 -25.32 2.52 -9.00
CA ARG A 148 -25.71 1.98 -10.32
C ARG A 148 -25.13 2.81 -11.48
N GLU A 149 -25.23 4.13 -11.40
CA GLU A 149 -24.71 5.04 -12.44
C GLU A 149 -23.18 4.97 -12.52
N ILE A 150 -22.49 4.95 -11.38
CA ILE A 150 -21.05 4.78 -11.31
C ILE A 150 -20.61 3.40 -11.83
N ILE A 151 -21.33 2.32 -11.52
CA ILE A 151 -21.02 0.99 -12.07
C ILE A 151 -21.20 0.97 -13.59
N VAL A 152 -22.25 1.58 -14.13
CA VAL A 152 -22.46 1.68 -15.57
C VAL A 152 -21.38 2.54 -16.23
N MET A 153 -21.02 3.68 -15.63
CA MET A 153 -19.96 4.56 -16.12
C MET A 153 -18.59 3.86 -16.10
N ARG A 154 -18.20 3.24 -14.97
CA ARG A 154 -16.94 2.48 -14.88
C ARG A 154 -16.91 1.28 -15.83
N LYS A 155 -18.06 0.63 -16.05
CA LYS A 155 -18.17 -0.46 -17.01
C LYS A 155 -18.02 0.04 -18.44
N ALA A 156 -18.65 1.16 -18.78
CA ALA A 156 -18.49 1.81 -20.08
C ALA A 156 -17.03 2.25 -20.31
N GLU A 157 -16.39 2.87 -19.32
CA GLU A 157 -14.97 3.24 -19.39
C GLU A 157 -14.05 2.03 -19.57
N LEU A 158 -14.39 0.87 -18.98
CA LEU A 158 -13.65 -0.37 -19.20
C LEU A 158 -13.89 -0.91 -20.61
N ASP A 159 -15.14 -0.96 -21.05
CA ASP A 159 -15.51 -1.42 -22.39
C ASP A 159 -14.89 -0.53 -23.48
N ASP A 160 -14.80 0.79 -23.27
CA ASP A 160 -14.16 1.75 -24.17
C ASP A 160 -12.64 1.53 -24.25
N LYS A 161 -11.96 1.31 -23.12
CA LYS A 161 -10.52 0.98 -23.09
C LYS A 161 -10.24 -0.36 -23.76
N VAL A 162 -11.09 -1.35 -23.54
CA VAL A 162 -10.99 -2.66 -24.19
C VAL A 162 -11.23 -2.53 -25.70
N ALA A 163 -12.18 -1.70 -26.12
CA ALA A 163 -12.40 -1.39 -27.53
C ALA A 163 -11.20 -0.67 -28.15
N GLU A 164 -10.61 0.30 -27.46
CA GLU A 164 -9.38 0.99 -27.90
C GLU A 164 -8.21 0.01 -28.08
N LEU A 165 -7.98 -0.89 -27.11
CA LEU A 165 -6.96 -1.94 -27.21
C LEU A 165 -7.22 -2.93 -28.36
N ARG A 166 -8.49 -3.22 -28.67
CA ARG A 166 -8.89 -4.16 -29.71
C ARG A 166 -8.85 -3.54 -31.12
N ASP A 167 -9.22 -2.27 -31.22
CA ASP A 167 -9.30 -1.52 -32.47
C ASP A 167 -7.98 -0.85 -32.82
N ALA A 168 -7.06 -0.70 -31.85
CA ALA A 168 -5.69 -0.34 -32.12
C ALA A 168 -5.05 -1.40 -33.04
N PRO A 169 -4.47 -0.98 -34.17
CA PRO A 169 -3.76 -1.90 -35.04
C PRO A 169 -2.61 -2.52 -34.26
N VAL A 170 -2.58 -3.84 -34.18
CA VAL A 170 -1.45 -4.58 -33.61
C VAL A 170 -0.24 -4.32 -34.52
N VAL A 171 0.62 -3.40 -34.12
CA VAL A 171 1.92 -3.20 -34.75
C VAL A 171 2.87 -4.24 -34.14
N GLU A 172 3.02 -5.36 -34.84
CA GLU A 172 4.23 -6.17 -34.67
C GLU A 172 5.39 -5.32 -35.20
N LEU A 173 6.26 -4.85 -34.31
CA LEU A 173 7.51 -4.24 -34.74
C LEU A 173 8.34 -5.36 -35.38
N ILE A 174 8.50 -5.30 -36.71
CA ILE A 174 9.62 -5.96 -37.37
C ILE A 174 10.85 -5.18 -36.90
N ASP A 175 11.58 -5.71 -35.91
CA ASP A 175 12.93 -5.27 -35.55
C ASP A 175 13.89 -5.58 -36.70
N ASP A 176 13.78 -4.79 -37.77
CA ASP A 176 14.82 -4.68 -38.80
C ASP A 176 15.85 -3.67 -38.26
N ALA A 177 16.88 -4.21 -37.60
CA ALA A 177 18.11 -3.53 -37.21
C ALA A 177 17.96 -2.29 -36.30
N VAL A 178 17.44 -2.50 -35.09
CA VAL A 178 17.99 -1.80 -33.93
C VAL A 178 19.08 -2.71 -33.37
N ASP A 179 20.33 -2.39 -33.68
CA ASP A 179 21.45 -2.68 -32.80
C ASP A 179 21.14 -2.05 -31.43
N GLU A 180 20.27 -2.71 -30.64
CA GLU A 180 20.41 -2.69 -29.19
C GLU A 180 21.87 -3.07 -28.98
N PRO A 181 22.69 -2.23 -28.34
CA PRO A 181 24.06 -2.63 -28.07
C PRO A 181 23.94 -3.94 -27.33
N LEU A 182 24.40 -5.03 -27.96
CA LEU A 182 24.55 -6.32 -27.32
C LEU A 182 25.42 -6.07 -26.10
N GLY A 183 24.76 -5.79 -24.97
CA GLY A 183 25.44 -5.39 -23.77
C GLY A 183 26.39 -6.52 -23.40
N PRO A 184 27.51 -6.22 -22.71
CA PRO A 184 28.46 -7.24 -22.27
C PRO A 184 27.78 -8.39 -21.50
N GLU A 185 26.63 -8.12 -20.87
CA GLU A 185 25.78 -9.13 -20.22
C GLU A 185 25.08 -10.10 -21.18
N SER A 186 24.59 -9.62 -22.33
CA SER A 186 23.93 -10.46 -23.34
C SER A 186 24.93 -11.38 -24.03
N GLU A 187 26.14 -10.90 -24.27
CA GLU A 187 27.26 -11.69 -24.79
C GLU A 187 27.72 -12.72 -23.76
N LEU A 188 27.77 -12.34 -22.48
CA LEU A 188 28.09 -13.24 -21.37
C LEU A 188 27.08 -14.39 -21.27
N LYS A 189 25.77 -14.12 -21.38
CA LYS A 189 24.73 -15.17 -21.39
C LYS A 189 24.91 -16.16 -22.54
N LYS A 190 25.14 -15.67 -23.76
CA LYS A 190 25.41 -16.53 -24.93
C LYS A 190 26.62 -17.44 -24.72
N ILE A 191 27.71 -16.88 -24.20
CA ILE A 191 28.94 -17.64 -23.90
C ILE A 191 28.70 -18.68 -22.79
N GLU A 192 27.87 -18.38 -21.79
CA GLU A 192 27.53 -19.32 -20.73
C GLU A 192 26.65 -20.49 -21.21
N ASP A 193 25.70 -20.21 -22.10
CA ASP A 193 24.85 -21.24 -22.71
C ASP A 193 25.66 -22.17 -23.62
N GLU A 194 26.61 -21.63 -24.39
CA GLU A 194 27.56 -22.42 -25.18
C GLU A 194 28.48 -23.26 -24.27
N LEU A 195 28.96 -22.71 -23.15
CA LEU A 195 29.73 -23.47 -22.16
C LEU A 195 28.90 -24.57 -21.51
N ARG A 196 27.60 -24.36 -21.31
CA ARG A 196 26.68 -25.35 -20.74
C ARG A 196 26.38 -26.48 -21.73
N SER A 197 26.33 -26.20 -23.03
CA SER A 197 26.13 -27.21 -24.08
C SER A 197 27.40 -28.00 -24.42
N LEU A 198 28.58 -27.36 -24.42
CA LEU A 198 29.84 -28.00 -24.80
C LEU A 198 30.51 -28.80 -23.67
N LYS A 199 30.32 -28.43 -22.39
CA LYS A 199 30.85 -29.18 -21.23
C LYS A 199 30.43 -30.65 -21.18
N PRO A 200 29.14 -31.02 -21.34
CA PRO A 200 28.73 -32.43 -21.30
C PRO A 200 29.36 -33.22 -22.45
N LEU A 201 29.43 -32.65 -23.66
CA LEU A 201 30.06 -33.28 -24.83
C LEU A 201 31.55 -33.53 -24.61
N TYR A 202 32.27 -32.58 -23.99
CA TYR A 202 33.67 -32.78 -23.61
C TYR A 202 33.84 -33.92 -22.58
N LYS A 203 32.93 -34.02 -21.60
CA LYS A 203 32.96 -35.11 -20.59
C LYS A 203 32.68 -36.48 -21.21
N GLU A 204 31.77 -36.53 -22.17
CA GLU A 204 31.44 -37.74 -22.92
C GLU A 204 32.58 -38.18 -23.85
N ALA A 205 33.16 -37.25 -24.62
CA ALA A 205 34.35 -37.50 -25.42
C ALA A 205 35.52 -38.00 -24.54
N LYS A 206 35.66 -37.43 -23.33
CA LYS A 206 36.66 -37.84 -22.34
C LYS A 206 36.40 -39.22 -21.74
N SER A 207 35.14 -39.63 -21.57
CA SER A 207 34.79 -40.94 -21.03
C SER A 207 34.94 -42.05 -22.07
N ILE A 208 34.65 -41.75 -23.34
CA ILE A 208 34.79 -42.67 -24.48
C ILE A 208 36.24 -42.72 -24.98
N GLY A 209 37.07 -41.73 -24.64
CA GLY A 209 38.47 -41.64 -25.04
C GLY A 209 38.64 -41.19 -26.50
N ASP A 210 37.67 -40.45 -27.02
CA ASP A 210 37.67 -39.95 -28.38
C ASP A 210 38.61 -38.74 -28.49
N THR A 211 39.84 -39.00 -28.93
CA THR A 211 40.91 -38.00 -28.97
C THR A 211 40.68 -36.92 -30.03
N GLU A 212 39.91 -37.22 -31.07
CA GLU A 212 39.64 -36.29 -32.18
C GLU A 212 38.69 -35.18 -31.72
N THR A 213 37.56 -35.56 -31.12
CA THR A 213 36.60 -34.60 -30.56
C THR A 213 37.15 -33.83 -29.35
N LEU A 214 38.03 -34.44 -28.55
CA LEU A 214 38.74 -33.73 -27.48
C LEU A 214 39.72 -32.67 -28.01
N ALA A 215 40.41 -32.94 -29.12
CA ALA A 215 41.32 -31.98 -29.73
C ALA A 215 40.58 -30.74 -30.30
N GLU A 216 39.31 -30.90 -30.70
CA GLU A 216 38.45 -29.81 -31.17
C GLU A 216 37.75 -29.06 -30.02
N LEU A 217 37.28 -29.78 -29.00
CA LEU A 217 36.53 -29.19 -27.87
C LEU A 217 37.41 -28.49 -26.83
N THR A 218 38.67 -28.89 -26.68
CA THR A 218 39.60 -28.25 -25.73
C THR A 218 39.92 -26.79 -26.05
N PRO A 219 40.34 -26.40 -27.28
CA PRO A 219 40.66 -25.01 -27.59
C PRO A 219 39.40 -24.12 -27.59
N THR A 220 38.25 -24.65 -28.00
CA THR A 220 36.98 -23.93 -28.04
C THR A 220 36.47 -23.60 -26.64
N LEU A 221 36.48 -24.57 -25.72
CA LEU A 221 36.13 -24.33 -24.31
C LEU A 221 37.10 -23.36 -23.63
N GLN A 222 38.41 -23.47 -23.91
CA GLN A 222 39.41 -22.55 -23.37
C GLN A 222 39.20 -21.11 -23.88
N ALA A 223 38.87 -20.94 -25.15
CA ALA A 223 38.54 -19.64 -25.74
C ALA A 223 37.27 -19.03 -25.12
N LEU A 224 36.19 -19.81 -24.98
CA LEU A 224 34.95 -19.35 -24.36
C LEU A 224 35.13 -19.00 -22.88
N MET A 225 35.95 -19.76 -22.14
CA MET A 225 36.27 -19.42 -20.75
C MET A 225 37.11 -18.14 -20.63
N ALA A 226 38.03 -17.91 -21.56
CA ALA A 226 38.81 -16.67 -21.60
C ALA A 226 37.92 -15.46 -21.93
N GLN A 227 37.01 -15.59 -22.88
CA GLN A 227 36.03 -14.55 -23.23
C GLN A 227 35.07 -14.26 -22.08
N ARG A 228 34.51 -15.30 -21.43
CA ARG A 228 33.68 -15.15 -20.23
C ARG A 228 34.42 -14.37 -19.13
N LYS A 229 35.68 -14.72 -18.89
CA LYS A 229 36.50 -14.05 -17.87
C LYS A 229 36.76 -12.59 -18.24
N ALA A 230 37.02 -12.28 -19.51
CA ALA A 230 37.23 -10.92 -19.98
C ALA A 230 35.96 -10.06 -19.88
N LEU A 231 34.81 -10.58 -20.33
CA LEU A 231 33.52 -9.89 -20.23
C LEU A 231 33.08 -9.71 -18.79
N LYS A 232 33.23 -10.73 -17.95
CA LYS A 232 32.91 -10.66 -16.52
C LYS A 232 33.78 -9.61 -15.81
N SER A 233 35.08 -9.59 -16.08
CA SER A 233 35.98 -8.57 -15.53
C SER A 233 35.67 -7.16 -16.05
N SER A 234 35.22 -7.04 -17.30
CA SER A 234 34.80 -5.76 -17.88
C SER A 234 33.48 -5.27 -17.28
N LEU A 235 32.59 -6.18 -16.87
CA LEU A 235 31.32 -5.86 -16.23
C LEU A 235 31.52 -5.46 -14.76
N GLU A 236 32.33 -6.21 -14.01
CA GLU A 236 32.71 -5.87 -12.63
C GLU A 236 33.54 -4.59 -12.54
N GLY A 237 34.31 -4.25 -13.58
CA GLY A 237 35.12 -3.03 -13.63
C GLY A 237 34.33 -1.73 -13.92
N VAL A 238 33.03 -1.81 -14.19
CA VAL A 238 32.17 -0.66 -14.53
C VAL A 238 31.03 -0.46 -13.51
N GLN A 239 30.90 -1.32 -12.49
CA GLN A 239 29.92 -1.16 -11.41
C GLN A 239 30.38 -0.16 -10.33
N GLU A 240 30.53 1.10 -10.72
CA GLU A 240 30.17 2.22 -9.86
C GLU A 240 29.20 3.06 -10.69
N THR A 241 27.93 3.12 -10.27
CA THR A 241 26.78 3.82 -10.87
C THR A 241 25.87 3.04 -11.85
N THR A 242 24.71 2.66 -11.30
CA THR A 242 23.37 2.62 -11.95
C THR A 242 23.11 1.58 -13.06
N THR A 243 22.30 0.54 -12.79
CA THR A 243 20.92 0.40 -13.32
C THR A 243 20.23 -0.88 -12.85
N VAL A 244 18.93 -0.72 -12.65
CA VAL A 244 17.88 -1.62 -12.15
C VAL A 244 17.55 -2.76 -13.13
N ALA A 245 17.69 -4.02 -12.69
CA ALA A 245 16.96 -5.18 -13.24
C ALA A 245 17.08 -6.43 -12.34
N ALA A 246 16.38 -6.47 -11.20
CA ALA A 246 16.06 -7.74 -10.51
C ALA A 246 15.07 -7.51 -9.36
N SER A 247 13.77 -7.63 -9.60
CA SER A 247 12.75 -7.56 -8.54
C SER A 247 12.78 -8.74 -7.55
N SER A 248 13.76 -9.66 -7.65
CA SER A 248 14.09 -10.67 -6.64
C SER A 248 15.44 -10.44 -5.98
N SER A 249 16.50 -10.06 -6.72
CA SER A 249 17.78 -9.70 -6.09
C SER A 249 17.69 -8.45 -5.25
N ASP A 250 16.87 -7.46 -5.62
CA ASP A 250 16.72 -6.26 -4.81
C ASP A 250 16.14 -6.60 -3.42
N ASN A 251 15.28 -7.62 -3.34
CA ASN A 251 14.75 -8.11 -2.07
C ASN A 251 15.79 -8.87 -1.25
N ASP A 252 16.58 -9.72 -1.91
CA ASP A 252 17.67 -10.46 -1.26
C ASP A 252 18.78 -9.50 -0.78
N ASP A 253 19.15 -8.51 -1.59
CA ASP A 253 20.13 -7.49 -1.28
C ASP A 253 19.66 -6.59 -0.11
N MET A 254 18.37 -6.22 -0.11
CA MET A 254 17.75 -5.50 1.01
C MET A 254 17.77 -6.33 2.30
N PHE A 255 17.49 -7.64 2.22
CA PHE A 255 17.54 -8.52 3.39
C PHE A 255 18.97 -8.68 3.92
N VAL A 256 19.97 -8.82 3.05
CA VAL A 256 21.40 -8.85 3.44
C VAL A 256 21.78 -7.54 4.16
N GLN A 257 21.32 -6.39 3.64
CA GLN A 257 21.57 -5.10 4.27
C GLN A 257 20.89 -5.00 5.65
N PHE A 258 19.68 -5.52 5.80
CA PHE A 258 18.99 -5.59 7.08
C PHE A 258 19.69 -6.49 8.09
N VAL A 259 20.19 -7.65 7.69
CA VAL A 259 20.94 -8.54 8.60
C VAL A 259 22.19 -7.81 9.14
N ALA A 260 22.88 -7.03 8.30
CA ALA A 260 24.00 -6.21 8.75
C ALA A 260 23.58 -5.10 9.73
N ILE A 261 22.50 -4.37 9.43
CA ILE A 261 21.94 -3.33 10.32
C ILE A 261 21.55 -3.92 11.67
N VAL A 262 20.95 -5.11 11.66
CA VAL A 262 20.50 -5.84 12.85
C VAL A 262 21.69 -6.32 13.67
N ASP A 263 22.75 -6.83 13.05
CA ASP A 263 23.99 -7.23 13.73
C ASP A 263 24.63 -6.04 14.45
N ASP A 264 24.75 -4.89 13.78
CA ASP A 264 25.27 -3.66 14.37
C ASP A 264 24.37 -3.16 15.53
N LEU A 265 23.05 -3.15 15.32
CA LEU A 265 22.08 -2.63 16.27
C LEU A 265 21.97 -3.49 17.55
N LEU A 266 21.90 -4.82 17.40
CA LEU A 266 21.88 -5.73 18.54
C LEU A 266 23.25 -5.87 19.22
N GLY A 267 24.34 -5.69 18.47
CA GLY A 267 25.70 -5.77 19.01
C GLY A 267 26.04 -4.61 19.96
N ASP A 268 25.63 -3.39 19.62
CA ASP A 268 26.05 -2.19 20.34
C ASP A 268 25.04 -1.67 21.37
N HIS A 269 23.74 -1.93 21.18
CA HIS A 269 22.68 -1.26 21.93
C HIS A 269 21.86 -2.17 22.86
N LEU A 270 22.12 -3.48 22.87
CA LEU A 270 21.44 -4.44 23.72
C LEU A 270 22.20 -4.65 25.06
N PRO A 271 21.52 -4.67 26.22
CA PRO A 271 22.15 -4.99 27.50
C PRO A 271 22.73 -6.42 27.55
N GLU A 272 23.89 -6.60 28.20
CA GLU A 272 24.58 -7.91 28.31
C GLU A 272 23.70 -9.02 28.92
N GLU A 273 22.78 -8.68 29.82
CA GLU A 273 21.84 -9.65 30.40
C GLU A 273 20.89 -10.23 29.34
N ILE A 274 20.43 -9.40 28.40
CA ILE A 274 19.52 -9.83 27.32
C ILE A 274 20.32 -10.58 26.25
N VAL A 275 21.53 -10.13 25.92
CA VAL A 275 22.42 -10.84 24.99
C VAL A 275 22.75 -12.23 25.51
N ASN A 276 23.08 -12.39 26.79
CA ASN A 276 23.35 -13.71 27.37
C ASN A 276 22.11 -14.62 27.36
N ALA A 277 20.93 -14.07 27.68
CA ALA A 277 19.68 -14.83 27.62
C ALA A 277 19.34 -15.26 26.18
N PHE A 278 19.64 -14.41 25.18
CA PHE A 278 19.47 -14.72 23.77
C PHE A 278 20.45 -15.78 23.27
N VAL A 279 21.73 -15.67 23.63
CA VAL A 279 22.77 -16.65 23.26
C VAL A 279 22.48 -18.05 23.83
N GLU A 280 21.80 -18.13 24.97
CA GLU A 280 21.31 -19.39 25.56
C GLU A 280 20.00 -19.90 24.94
N SER A 281 19.31 -19.07 24.13
CA SER A 281 18.06 -19.44 23.48
C SER A 281 18.29 -20.29 22.22
N ALA A 282 17.25 -21.03 21.82
CA ALA A 282 17.27 -21.81 20.58
C ALA A 282 17.28 -20.91 19.33
N ASP A 283 16.87 -19.64 19.47
CA ASP A 283 16.75 -18.69 18.35
C ASP A 283 18.14 -18.20 17.90
N PHE A 284 19.14 -18.29 18.77
CA PHE A 284 20.52 -17.94 18.43
C PHE A 284 21.14 -18.85 17.36
N GLU A 285 20.68 -20.11 17.23
CA GLU A 285 21.11 -20.98 16.14
C GLU A 285 20.63 -20.45 14.79
N VAL A 286 19.37 -20.01 14.73
CA VAL A 286 18.77 -19.38 13.53
C VAL A 286 19.49 -18.07 13.21
N TYR A 287 19.77 -17.25 14.23
CA TYR A 287 20.52 -16.01 14.06
C TYR A 287 21.88 -16.24 13.41
N LYS A 288 22.65 -17.23 13.88
CA LYS A 288 23.96 -17.59 13.30
C LYS A 288 23.87 -18.13 11.89
N GLU A 289 22.88 -18.95 11.60
CA GLU A 289 22.65 -19.52 10.27
C GLU A 289 22.36 -18.42 9.24
N VAL A 290 21.49 -17.47 9.60
CA VAL A 290 21.16 -16.32 8.74
C VAL A 290 22.34 -15.36 8.60
N LEU A 291 23.15 -15.15 9.64
CA LEU A 291 24.35 -14.31 9.57
C LEU A 291 25.45 -14.92 8.69
N ALA A 292 25.53 -16.24 8.61
CA ALA A 292 26.55 -16.92 7.80
C ALA A 292 26.33 -16.71 6.31
N ASP A 293 25.07 -16.82 5.84
CA ASP A 293 24.72 -16.75 4.43
C ASP A 293 23.35 -16.06 4.17
N PRO A 294 23.20 -14.76 4.47
CA PRO A 294 21.90 -14.06 4.41
C PRO A 294 21.30 -13.98 3.00
N GLY A 295 22.16 -14.04 1.98
CA GLY A 295 21.74 -14.02 0.57
C GLY A 295 21.18 -15.34 0.06
N THR A 296 21.30 -16.45 0.82
CA THR A 296 20.80 -17.78 0.40
C THR A 296 19.76 -18.37 1.34
N THR A 297 19.46 -17.69 2.44
CA THR A 297 18.40 -18.05 3.38
C THR A 297 17.04 -18.08 2.70
N ASP A 298 16.24 -19.09 3.00
CA ASP A 298 14.87 -19.24 2.52
C ASP A 298 13.90 -18.30 3.23
N ASP A 299 12.78 -17.96 2.58
CA ASP A 299 11.84 -16.97 3.11
C ASP A 299 11.18 -17.38 4.46
N GLU A 300 11.03 -18.68 4.75
CA GLU A 300 10.50 -19.15 6.04
C GLU A 300 11.48 -18.85 7.18
N THR A 301 12.76 -19.18 7.00
CA THR A 301 13.83 -18.84 7.95
C THR A 301 14.01 -17.32 8.10
N ARG A 302 13.89 -16.55 7.00
CA ARG A 302 13.91 -15.07 7.04
C ARG A 302 12.77 -14.49 7.87
N THR A 303 11.60 -15.11 7.82
CA THR A 303 10.42 -14.70 8.60
C THR A 303 10.63 -14.98 10.08
N ILE A 304 11.17 -16.16 10.42
CA ILE A 304 11.53 -16.53 11.80
C ILE A 304 12.58 -15.55 12.35
N PHE A 305 13.61 -15.25 11.55
CA PHE A 305 14.65 -14.27 11.90
C PHE A 305 14.07 -12.88 12.14
N TYR A 306 13.21 -12.37 11.25
CA TYR A 306 12.57 -11.07 11.41
C TYR A 306 11.79 -10.98 12.72
N ASN A 307 10.95 -11.97 13.03
CA ASN A 307 10.13 -11.97 14.24
C ASN A 307 10.98 -12.01 15.52
N MET A 308 12.05 -12.81 15.51
CA MET A 308 13.02 -12.85 16.60
C MET A 308 13.69 -11.49 16.80
N VAL A 309 14.11 -10.84 15.71
CA VAL A 309 14.75 -9.53 15.73
C VAL A 309 13.78 -8.44 16.21
N ASP A 310 12.52 -8.43 15.75
CA ASP A 310 11.47 -7.49 16.16
C ASP A 310 11.20 -7.58 17.68
N ASP A 311 11.18 -8.80 18.25
CA ASP A 311 11.05 -9.01 19.70
C ASP A 311 12.27 -8.45 20.47
N GLN A 312 13.48 -8.68 19.97
CA GLN A 312 14.70 -8.14 20.60
C GLN A 312 14.78 -6.61 20.48
N LEU A 313 14.36 -6.02 19.36
CA LEU A 313 14.26 -4.57 19.22
C LEU A 313 13.24 -3.99 20.21
N GLY A 314 12.15 -4.70 20.49
CA GLY A 314 11.16 -4.32 21.50
C GLY A 314 11.70 -4.32 22.93
N ASN A 315 12.77 -5.07 23.20
CA ASN A 315 13.44 -5.13 24.50
C ASN A 315 14.53 -4.05 24.67
N MET A 316 14.79 -3.24 23.64
CA MET A 316 15.77 -2.15 23.71
C MET A 316 15.21 -0.92 24.45
N PRO A 317 16.08 -0.10 25.08
CA PRO A 317 15.65 1.16 25.68
C PRO A 317 15.13 2.13 24.61
N GLU A 318 14.08 2.90 24.94
CA GLU A 318 13.42 3.85 24.01
C GLU A 318 14.40 4.84 23.37
N ALA A 319 15.48 5.20 24.06
CA ALA A 319 16.51 6.09 23.53
C ALA A 319 17.24 5.49 22.31
N SER A 320 17.53 4.19 22.33
CA SER A 320 18.17 3.47 21.22
C SER A 320 17.20 3.27 20.06
N ILE A 321 15.93 2.97 20.36
CA ILE A 321 14.88 2.85 19.33
C ILE A 321 14.69 4.19 18.60
N ASN A 322 14.60 5.30 19.34
CA ASN A 322 14.45 6.62 18.72
C ASN A 322 15.65 6.98 17.84
N ALA A 323 16.88 6.73 18.30
CA ALA A 323 18.09 6.95 17.51
C ALA A 323 18.10 6.12 16.22
N PHE A 324 17.65 4.86 16.29
CA PHE A 324 17.51 4.01 15.12
C PHE A 324 16.46 4.55 14.13
N THR A 325 15.29 4.97 14.60
CA THR A 325 14.22 5.49 13.74
C THR A 325 14.57 6.81 13.02
N GLU A 326 15.54 7.56 13.54
CA GLU A 326 16.07 8.78 12.91
C GLU A 326 17.08 8.48 11.79
N THR A 327 17.55 7.24 11.69
CA THR A 327 18.58 6.81 10.73
C THR A 327 17.95 6.35 9.41
N SER A 328 18.69 6.46 8.30
CA SER A 328 18.26 5.95 6.99
C SER A 328 17.97 4.45 6.99
N ASP A 329 18.57 3.72 7.91
CA ASP A 329 18.50 2.26 8.04
C ASP A 329 17.12 1.78 8.49
N PHE A 330 16.35 2.65 9.15
CA PHE A 330 14.97 2.39 9.51
C PHE A 330 14.06 2.22 8.27
N ALA A 331 14.40 2.84 7.13
CA ALA A 331 13.65 2.65 5.89
C ALA A 331 13.77 1.21 5.37
N ILE A 332 14.93 0.58 5.55
CA ILE A 332 15.21 -0.81 5.17
C ILE A 332 14.44 -1.76 6.12
N TYR A 333 14.47 -1.47 7.41
CA TYR A 333 13.66 -2.17 8.41
C TYR A 333 12.17 -2.15 8.04
N LEU A 334 11.62 -0.98 7.70
CA LEU A 334 10.21 -0.84 7.32
C LEU A 334 9.86 -1.66 6.09
N ALA A 335 10.68 -1.59 5.03
CA ALA A 335 10.46 -2.32 3.79
C ALA A 335 10.44 -3.85 4.02
N ILE A 336 11.29 -4.35 4.91
CA ILE A 336 11.35 -5.78 5.26
C ILE A 336 10.23 -6.16 6.21
N SER A 337 9.86 -5.28 7.14
CA SER A 337 8.72 -5.50 8.03
C SER A 337 7.42 -5.66 7.24
N GLU A 338 7.19 -4.89 6.18
CA GLU A 338 5.98 -5.02 5.35
C GLU A 338 5.87 -6.41 4.69
N LYS A 339 7.02 -7.04 4.40
CA LYS A 339 7.07 -8.36 3.79
C LYS A 339 6.94 -9.50 4.78
N TYR A 340 7.59 -9.41 5.94
CA TYR A 340 7.76 -10.55 6.85
C TYR A 340 6.94 -10.46 8.15
N LYS A 341 6.25 -9.35 8.41
CA LYS A 341 5.43 -9.15 9.63
C LYS A 341 4.08 -9.88 9.62
N GLU A 342 3.57 -10.27 8.46
CA GLU A 342 2.27 -10.94 8.29
C GLU A 342 2.35 -12.38 7.73
N ALA A 343 3.57 -12.93 7.57
CA ALA A 343 3.79 -14.27 6.99
C ALA A 343 3.62 -15.41 8.00
#